data_AF-A0A7W5VAG0-F1
#
_entry.id   AF-A0A7W5VAG0-F1
#
_cell.length_a   1.000
_cell.length_b   1.000
_cell.length_c   1.000
_cell.angle_alpha   90.00
_cell.angle_beta   90.00
_cell.angle_gamma   90.00
#
_symmetry.space_group_name_H-M   'P 1'
#
loop_
_entity.id
_entity.type
_entity.pdbx_description
1 polymer ?
#
loop_
_entity_poly.entity_id
_entity_poly.type
_entity_poly.pdbx_seq_one_letter_code
_entity_poly.pdbx_strand_id
1 'polypeptide(L)' 'MMEIGDERVDAVVAGLVQAESLPVSDHVKVFEEAFSALEETLASVDDQ' A
#
# COMPACT_ATOMS: atom_id res chain seq x y z
N MET A 1 10.79 22.46 2.44
CA MET A 1 10.85 21.18 3.15
C MET A 1 10.89 20.11 2.09
N MET A 2 11.82 19.17 2.18
CA MET A 2 11.77 17.97 1.34
C MET A 2 10.52 17.22 1.79
N GLU A 3 9.58 16.98 0.90
CA GLU A 3 8.42 16.14 1.20
C GLU A 3 8.96 14.70 1.23
N ILE A 4 9.09 14.13 2.44
CA ILE A 4 9.78 12.83 2.65
C ILE A 4 8.83 11.65 2.35
N GLY A 5 7.55 11.90 2.09
CA GLY A 5 6.54 10.87 1.80
C GLY A 5 6.01 10.97 0.38
N ASP A 6 5.87 9.82 -0.28
CA ASP A 6 5.10 9.71 -1.52
C ASP A 6 3.63 9.48 -1.14
N GLU A 7 2.76 10.44 -1.46
CA GLU A 7 1.34 10.38 -1.13
C GLU A 7 0.65 9.10 -1.67
N ARG A 8 1.18 8.52 -2.76
CA ARG A 8 0.67 7.28 -3.34
C ARG A 8 1.02 6.08 -2.46
N VAL A 9 2.23 6.05 -1.91
CA VAL A 9 2.65 5.04 -0.94
C VAL A 9 1.86 5.19 0.36
N ASP A 10 1.66 6.43 0.82
CA ASP A 10 0.85 6.71 2.02
C ASP A 10 -0.60 6.23 1.84
N ALA A 11 -1.19 6.40 0.66
CA ALA A 11 -2.53 5.91 0.36
C ALA A 11 -2.64 4.38 0.42
N VAL A 12 -1.63 3.65 -0.09
CA VAL A 12 -1.60 2.18 -0.03
C VAL A 12 -1.46 1.71 1.43
N VAL A 13 -0.60 2.33 2.22
CA VAL A 13 -0.42 2.01 3.63
C VAL A 13 -1.68 2.32 4.45
N ALA A 14 -2.35 3.44 4.17
CA ALA A 14 -3.62 3.79 4.81
C ALA A 14 -4.71 2.73 4.55
N GLY A 15 -4.69 2.09 3.38
CA GLY A 15 -5.59 0.99 3.03
C GLY A 15 -5.50 -0.23 3.94
N LEU A 16 -4.38 -0.44 4.64
CA LEU A 16 -4.20 -1.58 5.57
C LEU A 16 -5.11 -1.51 6.79
N VAL A 17 -5.67 -0.34 7.13
CA VAL A 17 -6.62 -0.18 8.25
C VAL A 17 -7.83 -1.11 8.12
N GLN A 18 -8.17 -1.52 6.90
CA GLN A 18 -9.26 -2.45 6.62
C GLN A 18 -9.06 -3.81 7.29
N ALA A 19 -7.82 -4.25 7.49
CA ALA A 19 -7.51 -5.52 8.14
C ALA A 19 -8.00 -5.57 9.60
N GLU A 20 -8.05 -4.44 10.31
CA GLU A 20 -8.55 -4.37 11.69
C GLU A 20 -10.04 -4.77 11.80
N SER A 21 -10.79 -4.60 10.71
CA SER A 21 -12.22 -4.89 10.64
C SER A 21 -12.55 -6.29 10.11
N LEU A 22 -11.53 -7.07 9.72
CA LEU A 22 -11.68 -8.35 9.05
C LEU A 22 -11.19 -9.53 9.90
N PRO A 23 -11.71 -10.74 9.68
CA PRO A 23 -11.12 -11.95 10.25
C PRO A 23 -9.67 -12.12 9.82
N VAL A 24 -8.85 -12.73 10.69
CA VAL A 24 -7.43 -13.00 10.41
C VAL A 24 -7.24 -13.83 9.13
N SER A 25 -8.21 -14.67 8.75
CA SER A 25 -8.19 -15.41 7.48
C SER A 25 -8.07 -14.51 6.25
N ASP A 26 -8.57 -13.28 6.35
CA ASP A 26 -8.68 -12.35 5.24
C ASP A 26 -7.51 -11.34 5.25
N HIS A 27 -6.70 -11.32 6.31
CA HIS A 27 -5.55 -10.42 6.42
C HIS A 27 -4.53 -10.67 5.32
N VAL A 28 -4.29 -11.94 4.97
CA VAL A 28 -3.36 -12.31 3.88
C VAL A 28 -3.76 -11.64 2.58
N LYS A 29 -5.05 -11.66 2.23
CA LYS A 29 -5.57 -11.03 1.02
C LYS A 29 -5.37 -9.51 1.04
N VAL A 30 -5.65 -8.86 2.17
CA VAL A 30 -5.42 -7.40 2.32
C VAL A 30 -3.95 -7.05 2.15
N PHE A 31 -3.03 -7.85 2.72
CA PHE A 31 -1.60 -7.62 2.57
C PHE A 31 -1.10 -7.89 1.14
N GLU A 32 -1.61 -8.91 0.46
CA GLU A 32 -1.29 -9.19 -0.94
C GLU A 32 -1.73 -8.04 -1.85
N GLU A 33 -2.95 -7.52 -1.69
CA GLU A 33 -3.47 -6.39 -2.46
C GLU A 33 -2.64 -5.11 -2.23
N ALA A 34 -2.30 -4.80 -0.98
CA ALA A 34 -1.46 -3.66 -0.66
C ALA A 34 -0.03 -3.81 -1.20
N PHE A 35 0.53 -5.02 -1.15
CA PHE A 35 1.86 -5.30 -1.69
C PHE A 35 1.91 -5.10 -3.20
N SER A 36 0.95 -5.65 -3.95
CA SER A 36 0.88 -5.44 -5.40
C SER A 36 0.71 -3.97 -5.78
N ALA A 37 -0.11 -3.21 -5.02
CA ALA A 37 -0.28 -1.77 -5.26
C ALA A 37 1.00 -0.96 -4.98
N LEU A 38 1.81 -1.38 -4.00
CA LEU A 38 3.13 -0.79 -3.76
C LEU A 38 4.09 -1.09 -4.91
N GLU A 39 4.14 -2.34 -5.39
CA GLU A 39 4.98 -2.72 -6.52
C GLU A 39 4.66 -1.88 -7.77
N GLU A 40 3.37 -1.72 -8.10
CA GLU A 40 2.93 -0.88 -9.21
C GLU A 40 3.32 0.60 -9.01
N THR A 41 3.11 1.12 -7.80
CA THR A 41 3.44 2.52 -7.47
C THR A 41 4.94 2.79 -7.62
N LEU A 42 5.78 1.88 -7.11
CA LEU A 42 7.23 2.02 -7.17
C LEU A 42 7.77 1.82 -8.59
N ALA A 43 7.24 0.84 -9.33
CA ALA A 43 7.61 0.63 -10.73
C ALA A 43 7.31 1.86 -11.60
N SER A 44 6.23 2.61 -11.29
CA SER A 44 5.90 3.84 -12.01
C SER A 44 6.89 5.00 -11.80
N VAL A 45 7.74 4.92 -10.75
CA VAL A 45 8.77 5.92 -10.45
C VAL A 45 10.08 5.61 -11.18
N ASP A 46 10.40 4.33 -11.37
CA ASP A 46 11.63 3.90 -12.05
C ASP A 46 11.58 4.14 -13.59
N ASP A 47 10.39 4.36 -14.15
CA ASP A 47 10.17 4.66 -15.58
C ASP A 47 10.24 6.17 -15.95
N GLN A 48 10.64 7.06 -15.01
CA GLN A 48 10.72 8.51 -15.22
C GLN A 48 12.13 9.09 -15.37
#